data_AF-V9H5D4-F1
#
_entry.id   AF-V9H5D4-F1
#
_cell.length_a   1.000
_cell.length_b   1.000
_cell.length_c   1.000
_cell.angle_alpha   90.00
_cell.angle_beta   90.00
_cell.angle_gamma   90.00
#
_symmetry.space_group_name_H-M   'P 1'
#
loop_
_entity.id
_entity.type
_entity.pdbx_description
1 polymer ?
#
loop_
_entity_poly.entity_id
_entity_poly.type
_entity_poly.pdbx_seq_one_letter_code
_entity_poly.pdbx_strand_id
1 'polypeptide(L)'
;TDDIQWVDFTNPRTGQTVKIPFDVTPTFAHNHNNRLEDLQNLLRDKHGLDIQEGIWDTLRQYIEKRGGNGNIDELIIAHANDIPNPKWHESSMAIMREGKRLYLKYIDLIKKANSIQQPHLAIIEIMKREGVELGLPSLKVASSQSELMQEMVEALQVYPTNWLKLSNQIGKIRVEGQANRAFHSFVTDTLIRDFTHGIKPRYLPFKEHINKNLCKHGDSLILSNLERTKQARMAIYIHEFAHRLQSIMPDLQDLFTRLFNERTKNDTIQKLNDMLPENGRIYDNKEKGKRNHFPNVYYGKLYKRGGLDEPLELMTMIFESLLGGESWRYQELDTRRELLYFGLAILVRWHK
;
A
#
# COMPACT_ATOMS: atom_id res chain seq x y z
N THR A 1 -10.92 -44.06 32.74
CA THR A 1 -11.22 -42.91 31.87
C THR A 1 -11.06 -41.69 32.74
N ASP A 2 -10.04 -40.90 32.40
CA ASP A 2 -9.39 -39.96 33.29
C ASP A 2 -10.33 -38.93 33.92
N ASP A 3 -10.05 -38.62 35.18
CA ASP A 3 -10.78 -37.71 36.06
C ASP A 3 -10.97 -36.32 35.41
N ILE A 4 -12.18 -36.05 34.91
CA ILE A 4 -12.57 -34.70 34.53
C ILE A 4 -12.62 -33.88 35.83
N GLN A 5 -11.76 -32.87 35.94
CA GLN A 5 -11.81 -31.93 37.06
C GLN A 5 -13.07 -31.06 36.94
N TRP A 6 -13.84 -30.98 38.02
CA TRP A 6 -15.08 -30.20 38.08
C TRP A 6 -14.87 -28.95 38.92
N VAL A 7 -15.47 -27.84 38.49
CA VAL A 7 -15.51 -26.58 39.23
C VAL A 7 -16.96 -26.15 39.47
N ASP A 8 -17.19 -25.52 40.62
CA ASP A 8 -18.50 -24.95 40.93
C ASP A 8 -18.63 -23.58 40.25
N PHE A 9 -19.71 -23.39 39.50
CA PHE A 9 -20.07 -22.12 38.87
C PHE A 9 -21.42 -21.63 39.39
N THR A 10 -21.44 -20.43 39.95
CA THR A 10 -22.68 -19.77 40.38
C THR A 10 -23.22 -18.90 39.26
N ASN A 11 -24.44 -19.17 38.82
CA ASN A 11 -25.14 -18.34 37.85
C ASN A 11 -25.40 -16.94 38.45
N PRO A 12 -24.85 -15.86 37.87
CA PRO A 12 -24.95 -14.51 38.43
C PRO A 12 -26.38 -13.92 38.39
N ARG A 13 -27.30 -14.51 37.60
CA ARG A 13 -28.69 -14.03 37.48
C ARG A 13 -29.65 -14.77 38.42
N THR A 14 -29.43 -16.06 38.63
CA THR A 14 -30.36 -16.91 39.40
C THR A 14 -29.82 -17.29 40.79
N GLY A 15 -28.52 -17.09 41.03
CA GLY A 15 -27.85 -17.53 42.27
C GLY A 15 -27.67 -19.05 42.37
N GLN A 16 -28.06 -19.81 41.35
CA GLN A 16 -27.94 -21.28 41.37
C GLN A 16 -26.51 -21.70 41.03
N THR A 17 -25.96 -22.61 41.84
CA THR A 17 -24.62 -23.19 41.62
C THR A 17 -24.75 -24.53 40.90
N VAL A 18 -23.94 -24.71 39.85
CA VAL A 18 -23.84 -25.97 39.08
C VAL A 18 -22.37 -26.39 38.94
N LYS A 19 -22.14 -27.70 38.82
CA LYS A 19 -20.79 -28.23 38.52
C LYS A 19 -20.57 -28.31 37.02
N ILE A 20 -19.47 -27.74 36.55
CA ILE A 20 -19.04 -27.79 35.15
C ILE A 20 -17.61 -28.33 35.06
N PRO A 21 -17.23 -29.00 33.95
CA PRO A 21 -15.84 -29.35 33.71
C PRO A 21 -14.95 -28.09 33.71
N PHE A 22 -13.74 -28.19 34.25
CA PHE A 22 -12.83 -27.04 34.40
C PHE A 22 -12.45 -26.35 33.07
N ASP A 23 -12.55 -27.07 31.95
CA ASP A 23 -12.22 -26.61 30.60
C ASP A 23 -13.44 -26.07 29.82
N VAL A 24 -14.64 -26.13 30.42
CA VAL A 24 -15.87 -25.56 29.87
C VAL A 24 -16.04 -24.14 30.39
N THR A 25 -15.91 -23.16 29.50
CA THR A 25 -16.23 -21.77 29.81
C THR A 25 -17.76 -21.60 29.84
N PRO A 26 -18.38 -21.24 30.98
CA PRO A 26 -19.84 -21.17 31.12
C PRO A 26 -20.51 -20.02 30.35
N THR A 27 -19.75 -19.22 29.62
CA THR A 27 -20.20 -18.02 28.90
C THR A 27 -21.22 -18.29 27.79
N PHE A 28 -21.33 -19.52 27.28
CA PHE A 28 -22.35 -19.84 26.27
C PHE A 28 -23.78 -19.96 26.80
N ALA A 29 -23.97 -20.04 28.12
CA ALA A 29 -25.30 -20.26 28.67
C ALA A 29 -26.18 -19.01 28.64
N HIS A 30 -25.68 -17.79 28.91
CA HIS A 30 -26.56 -16.64 29.15
C HIS A 30 -25.97 -15.25 28.83
N ASN A 31 -26.06 -14.82 27.57
CA ASN A 31 -26.58 -13.50 27.17
C ASN A 31 -26.90 -13.52 25.67
N HIS A 32 -28.17 -13.39 25.26
CA HIS A 32 -28.53 -13.45 23.84
C HIS A 32 -28.00 -12.26 23.03
N ASN A 33 -27.64 -11.16 23.69
CA ASN A 33 -27.24 -9.93 23.03
C ASN A 33 -25.75 -9.90 22.65
N ASN A 34 -24.88 -10.69 23.30
CA ASN A 34 -23.42 -10.62 23.11
C ASN A 34 -22.77 -11.96 22.76
N ARG A 35 -23.54 -13.00 22.37
CA ARG A 35 -22.98 -14.33 22.01
C ARG A 35 -21.88 -14.28 20.96
N LEU A 36 -22.02 -13.34 20.04
CA LEU A 36 -21.06 -13.13 18.96
C LEU A 36 -19.74 -12.56 19.49
N GLU A 37 -19.81 -11.70 20.51
CA GLU A 37 -18.67 -11.14 21.23
C GLU A 37 -17.98 -12.16 22.13
N ASP A 38 -18.75 -13.02 22.80
CA ASP A 38 -18.19 -14.09 23.62
C ASP A 38 -17.49 -15.15 22.75
N LEU A 39 -18.08 -15.49 21.60
CA LEU A 39 -17.48 -16.40 20.62
C LEU A 39 -16.24 -15.77 19.97
N GLN A 40 -16.24 -14.45 19.74
CA GLN A 40 -15.08 -13.67 19.29
C GLN A 40 -13.91 -13.75 20.27
N ASN A 41 -14.17 -13.45 21.54
CA ASN A 41 -13.15 -13.49 22.59
C ASN A 41 -12.60 -14.92 22.75
N LEU A 42 -13.46 -15.93 22.73
CA LEU A 42 -13.03 -17.32 22.81
C LEU A 42 -12.17 -17.75 21.60
N LEU A 43 -12.56 -17.35 20.38
CA LEU A 43 -11.78 -17.62 19.17
C LEU A 43 -10.42 -16.92 19.21
N ARG A 44 -10.39 -15.65 19.65
CA ARG A 44 -9.15 -14.91 19.84
C ARG A 44 -8.24 -15.61 20.84
N ASP A 45 -8.76 -15.97 21.99
CA ASP A 45 -7.99 -16.50 23.11
C ASP A 45 -7.46 -17.91 22.80
N LYS A 46 -8.22 -18.73 22.05
CA LYS A 46 -7.81 -20.10 21.68
C LYS A 46 -7.00 -20.19 20.39
N HIS A 47 -7.23 -19.31 19.43
CA HIS A 47 -6.75 -19.49 18.06
C HIS A 47 -6.07 -18.25 17.46
N GLY A 48 -5.98 -17.15 18.22
CA GLY A 48 -5.41 -15.89 17.78
C GLY A 48 -6.35 -15.06 16.90
N LEU A 49 -6.03 -13.76 16.80
CA LEU A 49 -6.77 -12.78 16.01
C LEU A 49 -6.98 -13.21 14.54
N ASP A 50 -6.02 -13.93 13.97
CA ASP A 50 -6.02 -14.39 12.58
C ASP A 50 -7.20 -15.28 12.21
N ILE A 51 -7.53 -16.24 13.09
CA ILE A 51 -8.62 -17.20 12.88
C ILE A 51 -9.96 -16.52 13.16
N GLN A 52 -10.01 -15.65 14.17
CA GLN A 52 -11.19 -14.85 14.48
C GLN A 52 -11.62 -14.03 13.24
N GLU A 53 -10.72 -13.29 12.60
CA GLU A 53 -11.03 -12.46 11.42
C GLU A 53 -11.38 -13.27 10.17
N GLY A 54 -10.75 -14.42 9.93
CA GLY A 54 -11.12 -15.29 8.79
C GLY A 54 -12.56 -15.80 8.90
N ILE A 55 -13.00 -16.10 10.12
CA ILE A 55 -14.39 -16.47 10.42
C ILE A 55 -15.32 -15.27 10.17
N TRP A 56 -14.86 -14.03 10.42
CA TRP A 56 -15.62 -12.81 10.11
C TRP A 56 -15.82 -12.56 8.63
N ASP A 57 -14.78 -12.72 7.83
CA ASP A 57 -14.89 -12.56 6.38
C ASP A 57 -15.82 -13.63 5.79
N THR A 58 -15.79 -14.85 6.35
CA THR A 58 -16.72 -15.94 5.99
C THR A 58 -18.17 -15.62 6.40
N LEU A 59 -18.38 -15.11 7.62
CA LEU A 59 -19.68 -14.73 8.13
C LEU A 59 -20.27 -13.55 7.35
N ARG A 60 -19.44 -12.57 6.97
CA ARG A 60 -19.83 -11.45 6.11
C ARG A 60 -20.34 -11.94 4.75
N GLN A 61 -19.55 -12.76 4.06
CA GLN A 61 -19.93 -13.33 2.76
C GLN A 61 -21.24 -14.13 2.86
N TYR A 62 -21.45 -14.83 3.98
CA TYR A 62 -22.68 -15.58 4.21
C TYR A 62 -23.90 -14.67 4.38
N ILE A 63 -23.78 -13.57 5.13
CA ILE A 63 -24.89 -12.64 5.38
C ILE A 63 -25.22 -11.79 4.15
N GLU A 64 -24.20 -11.30 3.43
CA GLU A 64 -24.36 -10.56 2.17
C GLU A 64 -25.10 -11.40 1.12
N LYS A 65 -24.74 -12.68 0.98
CA LYS A 65 -25.43 -13.62 0.08
C LYS A 65 -26.91 -13.84 0.40
N ARG A 66 -27.35 -13.52 1.62
CA ARG A 66 -28.74 -13.67 2.05
C ARG A 66 -29.53 -12.36 2.10
N GLY A 67 -28.97 -11.26 1.61
CA GLY A 67 -29.66 -9.97 1.52
C GLY A 67 -29.91 -9.31 2.89
N GLY A 68 -29.15 -9.67 3.91
CA GLY A 68 -29.27 -9.06 5.24
C GLY A 68 -28.60 -7.69 5.30
N ASN A 69 -29.38 -6.62 5.50
CA ASN A 69 -28.89 -5.26 5.78
C ASN A 69 -28.52 -5.06 7.26
N GLY A 70 -27.90 -6.05 7.89
CA GLY A 70 -27.47 -5.93 9.29
C GLY A 70 -26.26 -5.00 9.40
N ASN A 71 -26.21 -4.18 10.45
CA ASN A 71 -25.17 -3.19 10.78
C ASN A 71 -23.81 -3.85 11.14
N ILE A 72 -23.32 -4.76 10.31
CA ILE A 72 -22.05 -5.49 10.47
C ILE A 72 -20.88 -4.53 10.44
N ASP A 73 -20.96 -3.48 9.62
CA ASP A 73 -19.95 -2.42 9.60
C ASP A 73 -19.83 -1.75 10.98
N GLU A 74 -20.93 -1.46 11.68
CA GLU A 74 -20.89 -0.90 13.06
C GLU A 74 -20.29 -1.88 14.08
N LEU A 75 -20.61 -3.18 14.01
CA LEU A 75 -20.02 -4.20 14.90
C LEU A 75 -18.51 -4.40 14.67
N ILE A 76 -18.07 -4.27 13.42
CA ILE A 76 -16.66 -4.34 13.03
C ILE A 76 -15.93 -3.04 13.40
N ILE A 77 -16.57 -1.87 13.24
CA ILE A 77 -16.04 -0.57 13.66
C ILE A 77 -15.89 -0.51 15.18
N ALA A 78 -16.83 -1.08 15.95
CA ALA A 78 -16.74 -1.17 17.41
C ALA A 78 -15.51 -2.00 17.87
N HIS A 79 -15.12 -3.01 17.09
CA HIS A 79 -13.94 -3.87 17.35
C HIS A 79 -12.62 -3.35 16.75
N ALA A 80 -12.67 -2.48 15.72
CA ALA A 80 -11.46 -1.92 15.09
C ALA A 80 -10.72 -0.90 15.98
N ASN A 81 -11.28 -0.56 17.15
CA ASN A 81 -10.67 0.32 18.14
C ASN A 81 -9.50 -0.31 18.92
N ASP A 82 -9.11 -1.55 18.61
CA ASP A 82 -7.98 -2.21 19.26
C ASP A 82 -6.62 -1.57 18.93
N ILE A 83 -5.77 -1.64 19.94
CA ILE A 83 -4.40 -1.11 20.03
C ILE A 83 -3.57 -1.58 18.81
N PRO A 84 -2.71 -0.72 18.22
CA PRO A 84 -1.83 -1.12 17.12
C PRO A 84 -1.06 -2.39 17.47
N ASN A 85 -1.16 -3.42 16.63
CA ASN A 85 -0.38 -4.64 16.82
C ASN A 85 1.12 -4.31 16.62
N PRO A 86 1.99 -4.48 17.63
CA PRO A 86 3.43 -4.19 17.50
C PRO A 86 4.12 -5.05 16.43
N LYS A 87 3.48 -6.12 15.97
CA LYS A 87 3.96 -7.05 14.95
C LYS A 87 3.27 -6.89 13.59
N TRP A 88 2.65 -5.74 13.33
CA TRP A 88 1.89 -5.47 12.11
C TRP A 88 2.66 -5.72 10.79
N HIS A 89 4.00 -5.67 10.79
CA HIS A 89 4.82 -5.87 9.60
C HIS A 89 5.38 -7.31 9.43
N GLU A 90 5.09 -8.25 10.34
CA GLU A 90 5.68 -9.60 10.32
C GLU A 90 5.29 -10.42 9.08
N SER A 91 4.10 -10.20 8.52
CA SER A 91 3.63 -10.84 7.29
C SER A 91 2.82 -9.87 6.43
N SER A 92 2.62 -10.15 5.14
CA SER A 92 1.78 -9.28 4.31
C SER A 92 0.33 -9.27 4.80
N MET A 93 -0.15 -10.40 5.33
CA MET A 93 -1.47 -10.47 6.00
C MET A 93 -1.57 -9.54 7.20
N ALA A 94 -0.56 -9.51 8.07
CA ALA A 94 -0.54 -8.60 9.21
C ALA A 94 -0.59 -7.13 8.78
N ILE A 95 0.12 -6.77 7.69
CA ILE A 95 0.11 -5.41 7.13
C ILE A 95 -1.29 -5.07 6.61
N MET A 96 -1.90 -5.98 5.85
CA MET A 96 -3.26 -5.79 5.33
C MET A 96 -4.30 -5.66 6.45
N ARG A 97 -4.14 -6.37 7.57
CA ARG A 97 -5.02 -6.25 8.74
C ARG A 97 -4.92 -4.88 9.41
N GLU A 98 -3.71 -4.39 9.65
CA GLU A 98 -3.52 -3.04 10.20
C GLU A 98 -4.12 -1.98 9.26
N GLY A 99 -3.98 -2.18 7.95
CA GLY A 99 -4.60 -1.32 6.95
C GLY A 99 -6.12 -1.34 6.97
N LYS A 100 -6.72 -2.53 7.10
CA LYS A 100 -8.17 -2.70 7.24
C LYS A 100 -8.68 -2.01 8.50
N ARG A 101 -7.97 -2.15 9.63
CA ARG A 101 -8.30 -1.49 10.89
C ARG A 101 -8.29 0.03 10.75
N LEU A 102 -7.22 0.59 10.16
CA LEU A 102 -7.12 2.03 9.87
C LEU A 102 -8.24 2.51 8.94
N TYR A 103 -8.51 1.76 7.87
CA TYR A 103 -9.57 2.09 6.92
C TYR A 103 -10.95 2.15 7.59
N LEU A 104 -11.27 1.16 8.43
CA LEU A 104 -12.54 1.09 9.14
C LEU A 104 -12.67 2.19 10.19
N LYS A 105 -11.60 2.46 10.95
CA LYS A 105 -11.53 3.58 11.92
C LYS A 105 -11.86 4.92 11.29
N TYR A 106 -11.51 5.12 10.02
CA TYR A 106 -11.71 6.38 9.29
C TYR A 106 -12.66 6.24 8.09
N ILE A 107 -13.58 5.27 8.13
CA ILE A 107 -14.44 4.96 6.97
C ILE A 107 -15.28 6.15 6.50
N ASP A 108 -15.80 6.95 7.42
CA ASP A 108 -16.64 8.10 7.09
C ASP A 108 -15.84 9.21 6.38
N LEU A 109 -14.59 9.40 6.79
CA LEU A 109 -13.66 10.33 6.12
C LEU A 109 -13.39 9.86 4.69
N ILE A 110 -13.16 8.56 4.50
CA ILE A 110 -12.93 7.95 3.19
C ILE A 110 -14.18 8.06 2.31
N LYS A 111 -15.37 7.73 2.83
CA LYS A 111 -16.65 7.86 2.12
C LYS A 111 -16.90 9.31 1.68
N LYS A 112 -16.65 10.29 2.57
CA LYS A 112 -16.79 11.71 2.26
C LYS A 112 -15.82 12.14 1.14
N ALA A 113 -14.55 11.78 1.23
CA ALA A 113 -13.56 12.12 0.22
C ALA A 113 -13.86 11.47 -1.15
N ASN A 114 -14.35 10.22 -1.15
CA ASN A 114 -14.82 9.54 -2.35
C ASN A 114 -16.00 10.26 -3.02
N SER A 115 -16.95 10.78 -2.23
CA SER A 115 -18.13 11.47 -2.77
C SER A 115 -17.80 12.73 -3.57
N ILE A 116 -16.65 13.36 -3.30
CA ILE A 116 -16.13 14.52 -4.01
C ILE A 116 -14.99 14.16 -4.98
N GLN A 117 -14.78 12.87 -5.26
CA GLN A 117 -13.72 12.34 -6.14
C GLN A 117 -12.29 12.75 -5.72
N GLN A 118 -12.04 12.90 -4.43
CA GLN A 118 -10.71 13.25 -3.88
C GLN A 118 -10.26 12.27 -2.79
N PRO A 119 -10.24 10.95 -3.05
CA PRO A 119 -9.91 9.94 -2.03
C PRO A 119 -8.56 10.15 -1.35
N HIS A 120 -7.56 10.62 -2.10
CA HIS A 120 -6.22 10.93 -1.59
C HIS A 120 -6.22 11.89 -0.39
N LEU A 121 -7.18 12.82 -0.32
CA LEU A 121 -7.29 13.74 0.82
C LEU A 121 -7.66 13.01 2.11
N ALA A 122 -8.47 11.95 2.04
CA ALA A 122 -8.72 11.11 3.20
C ALA A 122 -7.45 10.37 3.62
N ILE A 123 -6.66 9.84 2.69
CA ILE A 123 -5.41 9.15 3.01
C ILE A 123 -4.42 10.09 3.73
N ILE A 124 -4.22 11.30 3.19
CA ILE A 124 -3.37 12.34 3.78
C ILE A 124 -3.86 12.72 5.17
N GLU A 125 -5.17 12.89 5.35
CA GLU A 125 -5.76 13.22 6.65
C GLU A 125 -5.65 12.08 7.66
N ILE A 126 -5.79 10.82 7.23
CA ILE A 126 -5.55 9.64 8.09
C ILE A 126 -4.11 9.62 8.57
N MET A 127 -3.14 9.82 7.68
CA MET A 127 -1.72 9.90 8.03
C MET A 127 -1.49 10.97 9.11
N LYS A 128 -2.03 12.18 8.93
CA LYS A 128 -1.91 13.27 9.93
C LYS A 128 -2.55 12.90 11.27
N ARG A 129 -3.76 12.34 11.27
CA ARG A 129 -4.47 11.91 12.49
C ARG A 129 -3.76 10.79 13.25
N GLU A 130 -3.02 9.96 12.53
CA GLU A 130 -2.18 8.90 13.10
C GLU A 130 -0.76 9.37 13.43
N GLY A 131 -0.50 10.68 13.38
CA GLY A 131 0.75 11.29 13.85
C GLY A 131 1.88 11.32 12.82
N VAL A 132 1.59 11.08 11.53
CA VAL A 132 2.61 11.16 10.48
C VAL A 132 2.85 12.62 10.09
N GLU A 133 4.08 13.08 10.27
CA GLU A 133 4.54 14.35 9.69
C GLU A 133 4.72 14.20 8.18
N LEU A 134 4.15 15.14 7.42
CA LEU A 134 4.17 15.12 5.96
C LEU A 134 4.93 16.30 5.39
N GLY A 135 5.57 16.06 4.25
CA GLY A 135 6.26 17.09 3.49
C GLY A 135 7.60 17.50 4.07
N LEU A 136 8.33 18.31 3.30
CA LEU A 136 9.64 18.82 3.68
C LEU A 136 9.88 20.14 2.92
N PRO A 137 9.95 21.30 3.59
CA PRO A 137 10.14 22.58 2.91
C PRO A 137 11.45 22.67 2.13
N SER A 138 12.51 22.02 2.60
CA SER A 138 13.85 22.06 2.03
C SER A 138 14.15 20.85 1.15
N LEU A 139 13.24 20.45 0.25
CA LEU A 139 13.46 19.36 -0.69
C LEU A 139 14.60 19.67 -1.67
N LYS A 140 15.50 18.71 -1.90
CA LYS A 140 16.61 18.83 -2.85
C LYS A 140 16.14 18.45 -4.26
N VAL A 141 15.35 19.32 -4.88
CA VAL A 141 14.95 19.20 -6.29
C VAL A 141 15.73 20.20 -7.14
N ALA A 142 16.10 19.80 -8.35
CA ALA A 142 16.73 20.66 -9.35
C ALA A 142 16.07 20.44 -10.71
N SER A 143 15.95 21.51 -11.49
CA SER A 143 15.40 21.50 -12.84
C SER A 143 15.97 22.68 -13.61
N SER A 144 16.10 22.56 -14.92
CA SER A 144 16.27 23.70 -15.82
C SER A 144 14.96 24.49 -16.03
N GLN A 145 13.83 23.87 -15.68
CA GLN A 145 12.47 24.37 -15.80
C GLN A 145 11.86 24.58 -14.41
N SER A 146 11.75 25.84 -13.98
CA SER A 146 11.32 26.20 -12.61
C SER A 146 9.91 25.69 -12.26
N GLU A 147 8.99 25.66 -13.22
CA GLU A 147 7.63 25.14 -13.03
C GLU A 147 7.65 23.65 -12.66
N LEU A 148 8.43 22.82 -13.37
CA LEU A 148 8.54 21.39 -13.07
C LEU A 148 9.19 21.13 -11.70
N MET A 149 10.13 22.00 -11.30
CA MET A 149 10.70 21.92 -9.95
C MET A 149 9.63 22.21 -8.88
N GLN A 150 8.84 23.27 -9.06
CA GLN A 150 7.77 23.63 -8.13
C GLN A 150 6.72 22.54 -8.06
N GLU A 151 6.30 22.01 -9.21
CA GLU A 151 5.39 20.88 -9.34
C GLU A 151 5.89 19.64 -8.59
N MET A 152 7.16 19.25 -8.78
CA MET A 152 7.75 18.12 -8.07
C MET A 152 7.76 18.37 -6.56
N VAL A 153 8.15 19.58 -6.12
CA VAL A 153 8.16 19.94 -4.70
C VAL A 153 6.75 19.88 -4.11
N GLU A 154 5.73 20.38 -4.83
CA GLU A 154 4.32 20.34 -4.46
C GLU A 154 3.82 18.89 -4.33
N ALA A 155 4.04 18.06 -5.36
CA ALA A 155 3.63 16.66 -5.36
C ALA A 155 4.21 15.90 -4.16
N LEU A 156 5.48 16.12 -3.82
CA LEU A 156 6.14 15.38 -2.74
C LEU A 156 5.72 15.78 -1.33
N GLN A 157 4.93 16.85 -1.15
CA GLN A 157 4.48 17.26 0.20
C GLN A 157 3.54 16.24 0.86
N VAL A 158 3.02 15.26 0.11
CA VAL A 158 2.12 14.21 0.63
C VAL A 158 2.85 13.01 1.23
N TYR A 159 4.17 12.91 1.05
CA TYR A 159 4.97 11.82 1.62
C TYR A 159 5.41 12.09 3.06
N PRO A 160 5.68 11.04 3.86
CA PRO A 160 6.26 11.16 5.20
C PRO A 160 7.58 11.97 5.20
N THR A 161 7.69 12.91 6.15
CA THR A 161 8.85 13.81 6.26
C THR A 161 10.17 13.06 6.43
N ASN A 162 10.20 11.96 7.17
CA ASN A 162 11.39 11.12 7.35
C ASN A 162 11.84 10.47 6.03
N TRP A 163 10.92 10.01 5.18
CA TRP A 163 11.27 9.45 3.87
C TRP A 163 11.87 10.51 2.95
N LEU A 164 11.32 11.73 2.98
CA LEU A 164 11.85 12.87 2.23
C LEU A 164 13.24 13.30 2.76
N LYS A 165 13.46 13.27 4.08
CA LYS A 165 14.77 13.53 4.69
C LYS A 165 15.81 12.50 4.24
N LEU A 166 15.46 11.21 4.24
CA LEU A 166 16.33 10.14 3.74
C LEU A 166 16.65 10.33 2.26
N SER A 167 15.64 10.63 1.44
CA SER A 167 15.84 10.98 0.02
C SER A 167 16.85 12.11 -0.17
N ASN A 168 16.75 13.18 0.62
CA ASN A 168 17.68 14.31 0.61
C ASN A 168 19.10 13.97 1.08
N GLN A 169 19.27 12.97 1.94
CA GLN A 169 20.59 12.51 2.39
C GLN A 169 21.33 11.79 1.26
N ILE A 170 20.61 11.03 0.44
CA ILE A 170 21.21 10.23 -0.63
C ILE A 170 21.60 11.07 -1.85
N GLY A 171 20.80 12.06 -2.24
CA GLY A 171 21.09 12.86 -3.43
C GLY A 171 20.00 13.85 -3.79
N LYS A 172 20.09 14.43 -4.98
CA LYS A 172 19.10 15.35 -5.54
C LYS A 172 18.12 14.62 -6.46
N ILE A 173 16.92 15.15 -6.55
CA ILE A 173 15.97 14.80 -7.61
C ILE A 173 16.14 15.82 -8.73
N ARG A 174 16.48 15.35 -9.91
CA ARG A 174 16.57 16.17 -11.12
C ARG A 174 15.34 15.89 -11.95
N VAL A 175 14.50 16.89 -12.13
CA VAL A 175 13.28 16.79 -12.93
C VAL A 175 13.45 17.58 -14.22
N GLU A 176 13.07 16.97 -15.34
CA GLU A 176 13.02 17.65 -16.64
C GLU A 176 11.77 17.21 -17.40
N GLY A 177 11.37 17.98 -18.40
CA GLY A 177 10.17 17.74 -19.20
C GLY A 177 10.48 17.34 -20.63
N GLN A 178 9.71 16.40 -21.18
CA GLN A 178 9.64 16.14 -22.61
C GLN A 178 8.23 15.64 -23.00
N ALA A 179 7.89 15.71 -24.28
CA ALA A 179 6.68 15.08 -24.81
C ALA A 179 6.75 13.54 -24.73
N ASN A 180 5.59 12.87 -24.76
CA ASN A 180 5.38 11.44 -24.99
C ASN A 180 5.85 10.44 -23.90
N ARG A 181 6.66 10.80 -22.91
CA ARG A 181 7.13 9.82 -21.90
C ARG A 181 7.44 10.42 -20.54
N ALA A 182 7.08 9.67 -19.50
CA ALA A 182 7.62 9.83 -18.15
C ALA A 182 8.49 8.61 -17.79
N PHE A 183 9.52 8.82 -16.97
CA PHE A 183 10.31 7.74 -16.38
C PHE A 183 11.14 8.23 -15.19
N HIS A 184 11.55 7.29 -14.35
CA HIS A 184 12.61 7.44 -13.36
C HIS A 184 13.89 6.69 -13.74
N SER A 185 15.03 7.23 -13.35
CA SER A 185 16.31 6.51 -13.34
C SER A 185 17.14 6.93 -12.14
N PHE A 186 17.52 5.96 -11.32
CA PHE A 186 18.47 6.17 -10.23
C PHE A 186 19.90 6.29 -10.77
N VAL A 187 20.63 7.33 -10.37
CA VAL A 187 22.00 7.58 -10.84
C VAL A 187 22.97 6.72 -10.04
N THR A 188 23.61 5.79 -10.74
CA THR A 188 24.68 4.92 -10.22
C THR A 188 26.01 5.29 -10.87
N ASP A 189 27.13 4.82 -10.32
CA ASP A 189 28.45 5.04 -10.93
C ASP A 189 28.56 4.45 -12.34
N THR A 190 27.85 3.35 -12.60
CA THR A 190 27.72 2.79 -13.95
C THR A 190 26.98 3.74 -14.89
N LEU A 191 25.88 4.36 -14.44
CA LEU A 191 25.18 5.33 -15.28
C LEU A 191 26.01 6.60 -15.53
N ILE A 192 26.78 7.05 -14.53
CA ILE A 192 27.70 8.20 -14.69
C ILE A 192 28.78 7.86 -15.72
N ARG A 193 29.38 6.66 -15.65
CA ARG A 193 30.32 6.17 -16.67
C ARG A 193 29.67 6.04 -18.05
N ASP A 194 28.42 5.60 -18.14
CA ASP A 194 27.69 5.56 -19.42
C ASP A 194 27.61 6.95 -20.05
N PHE A 195 27.38 8.01 -19.25
CA PHE A 195 27.29 9.38 -19.77
C PHE A 195 28.59 9.87 -20.41
N THR A 196 29.76 9.39 -19.98
CA THR A 196 31.05 9.75 -20.59
C THR A 196 31.22 9.14 -21.98
N HIS A 197 30.46 8.10 -22.32
CA HIS A 197 30.48 7.44 -23.63
C HIS A 197 29.37 7.96 -24.57
N GLY A 198 28.61 8.98 -24.14
CA GLY A 198 27.55 9.60 -24.90
C GLY A 198 26.18 9.53 -24.20
N ILE A 199 25.34 10.53 -24.48
CA ILE A 199 24.02 10.65 -23.86
C ILE A 199 23.00 9.87 -24.70
N LYS A 200 22.49 8.75 -24.16
CA LYS A 200 21.41 7.97 -24.79
C LYS A 200 20.17 8.86 -25.00
N PRO A 201 19.36 8.65 -26.07
CA PRO A 201 18.23 9.51 -26.41
C PRO A 201 17.27 9.82 -25.25
N ARG A 202 16.98 8.82 -24.42
CA ARG A 202 16.09 8.98 -23.26
C ARG A 202 16.59 9.97 -22.20
N TYR A 203 17.90 10.26 -22.17
CA TYR A 203 18.52 11.18 -21.21
C TYR A 203 18.86 12.55 -21.81
N LEU A 204 18.52 12.79 -23.07
CA LEU A 204 18.75 14.09 -23.72
C LEU A 204 18.11 15.27 -22.98
N PRO A 205 16.92 15.17 -22.35
CA PRO A 205 16.37 16.25 -21.53
C PRO A 205 17.29 16.67 -20.38
N PHE A 206 18.13 15.76 -19.89
CA PHE A 206 19.08 16.03 -18.80
C PHE A 206 20.47 16.45 -19.29
N LYS A 207 20.65 16.69 -20.59
CA LYS A 207 21.96 16.96 -21.21
C LYS A 207 22.73 18.06 -20.50
N GLU A 208 22.07 19.14 -20.08
CA GLU A 208 22.74 20.23 -19.38
C GLU A 208 23.30 19.78 -18.02
N HIS A 209 22.52 19.06 -17.23
CA HIS A 209 22.96 18.51 -15.94
C HIS A 209 24.12 17.53 -16.12
N ILE A 210 24.06 16.70 -17.15
CA ILE A 210 25.08 15.69 -17.45
C ILE A 210 26.38 16.38 -17.91
N ASN A 211 26.31 17.27 -18.91
CA ASN A 211 27.48 17.96 -19.45
C ASN A 211 28.18 18.86 -18.42
N LYS A 212 27.44 19.41 -17.46
CA LYS A 212 27.97 20.21 -16.35
C LYS A 212 28.44 19.35 -15.16
N ASN A 213 28.48 18.03 -15.29
CA ASN A 213 28.85 17.08 -14.22
C ASN A 213 28.06 17.30 -12.91
N LEU A 214 26.77 17.67 -13.03
CA LEU A 214 25.93 17.91 -11.87
C LEU A 214 25.33 16.61 -11.33
N CYS A 215 25.11 15.61 -12.16
CA CYS A 215 24.58 14.29 -11.76
C CYS A 215 25.61 13.52 -10.92
N LYS A 216 25.20 13.05 -9.74
CA LYS A 216 26.04 12.26 -8.82
C LYS A 216 25.37 10.94 -8.45
N HIS A 217 26.16 9.98 -7.96
CA HIS A 217 25.62 8.74 -7.40
C HIS A 217 24.57 9.10 -6.35
N GLY A 218 23.41 8.44 -6.40
CA GLY A 218 22.31 8.70 -5.48
C GLY A 218 21.33 9.78 -5.94
N ASP A 219 21.63 10.54 -7.00
CA ASP A 219 20.64 11.40 -7.65
C ASP A 219 19.54 10.55 -8.32
N SER A 220 18.36 11.15 -8.53
CA SER A 220 17.31 10.60 -9.42
C SER A 220 17.16 11.51 -10.64
N LEU A 221 17.03 10.92 -11.82
CA LEU A 221 16.54 11.60 -13.01
C LEU A 221 15.05 11.24 -13.18
N ILE A 222 14.16 12.23 -13.15
CA ILE A 222 12.72 12.04 -13.35
C ILE A 222 12.29 12.85 -14.56
N LEU A 223 11.87 12.17 -15.61
CA LEU A 223 11.31 12.81 -16.79
C LEU A 223 9.79 12.96 -16.62
N SER A 224 9.30 14.18 -16.79
CA SER A 224 7.88 14.50 -16.80
C SER A 224 7.33 14.53 -18.22
N ASN A 225 6.14 13.98 -18.42
CA ASN A 225 5.44 14.08 -19.71
C ASN A 225 4.64 15.38 -19.79
N LEU A 226 5.11 16.32 -20.63
CA LEU A 226 4.52 17.65 -20.79
C LEU A 226 3.15 17.65 -21.49
N GLU A 227 2.77 16.56 -22.16
CA GLU A 227 1.45 16.43 -22.80
C GLU A 227 0.34 16.05 -21.82
N ARG A 228 0.70 15.69 -20.58
CA ARG A 228 -0.25 15.37 -19.52
C ARG A 228 -0.70 16.64 -18.82
N THR A 229 -1.93 16.63 -18.29
CA THR A 229 -2.41 17.71 -17.41
C THR A 229 -1.55 17.82 -16.16
N LYS A 230 -1.54 18.98 -15.49
CA LYS A 230 -0.83 19.15 -14.21
C LYS A 230 -1.21 18.04 -13.21
N GLN A 231 -2.51 17.75 -13.06
CA GLN A 231 -2.98 16.71 -12.15
C GLN A 231 -2.38 15.32 -12.46
N ALA A 232 -2.36 14.93 -13.74
CA ALA A 232 -1.76 13.66 -14.14
C ALA A 232 -0.24 13.67 -13.93
N ARG A 233 0.44 14.80 -14.14
CA ARG A 233 1.87 14.94 -13.81
C ARG A 233 2.13 14.81 -12.30
N MET A 234 1.25 15.36 -11.45
CA MET A 234 1.36 15.21 -9.99
C MET A 234 1.34 13.73 -9.60
N ALA A 235 0.38 12.96 -10.12
CA ALA A 235 0.29 11.52 -9.89
C ALA A 235 1.53 10.77 -10.39
N ILE A 236 2.03 11.13 -11.58
CA ILE A 236 3.28 10.57 -12.12
C ILE A 236 4.47 10.90 -11.21
N TYR A 237 4.61 12.11 -10.67
CA TYR A 237 5.71 12.40 -9.75
C TYR A 237 5.66 11.54 -8.48
N ILE A 238 4.46 11.26 -7.95
CA ILE A 238 4.28 10.31 -6.84
C ILE A 238 4.80 8.92 -7.24
N HIS A 239 4.41 8.43 -8.41
CA HIS A 239 4.84 7.16 -8.97
C HIS A 239 6.36 7.08 -9.13
N GLU A 240 6.95 8.04 -9.84
CA GLU A 240 8.38 8.06 -10.16
C GLU A 240 9.24 8.28 -8.91
N PHE A 241 8.73 9.00 -7.91
CA PHE A 241 9.38 9.11 -6.61
C PHE A 241 9.33 7.80 -5.82
N ALA A 242 8.27 7.00 -5.95
CA ALA A 242 8.24 5.67 -5.34
C ALA A 242 9.35 4.76 -5.90
N HIS A 243 9.70 4.86 -7.20
CA HIS A 243 10.90 4.19 -7.72
C HIS A 243 12.22 4.66 -7.07
N ARG A 244 12.30 5.93 -6.66
CA ARG A 244 13.42 6.41 -5.83
C ARG A 244 13.41 5.74 -4.46
N LEU A 245 12.26 5.69 -3.78
CA LEU A 245 12.12 5.03 -2.46
C LEU A 245 12.58 3.57 -2.51
N GLN A 246 12.24 2.86 -3.57
CA GLN A 246 12.71 1.49 -3.86
C GLN A 246 14.23 1.34 -3.80
N SER A 247 14.96 2.36 -4.26
CA SER A 247 16.43 2.33 -4.30
C SER A 247 17.07 2.74 -2.97
N ILE A 248 16.40 3.59 -2.18
CA ILE A 248 16.97 4.16 -0.94
C ILE A 248 16.45 3.50 0.34
N MET A 249 15.35 2.76 0.25
CA MET A 249 14.71 2.01 1.34
C MET A 249 14.43 0.58 0.88
N PRO A 250 15.47 -0.26 0.68
CA PRO A 250 15.29 -1.63 0.21
C PRO A 250 14.37 -2.46 1.13
N ASP A 251 14.47 -2.28 2.44
CA ASP A 251 13.59 -2.93 3.42
C ASP A 251 12.10 -2.63 3.19
N LEU A 252 11.77 -1.42 2.71
CA LEU A 252 10.40 -1.07 2.34
C LEU A 252 9.98 -1.83 1.08
N GLN A 253 10.83 -1.84 0.05
CA GLN A 253 10.57 -2.60 -1.18
C GLN A 253 10.43 -4.10 -0.90
N ASP A 254 11.18 -4.66 0.05
CA ASP A 254 11.09 -6.07 0.42
C ASP A 254 9.70 -6.47 0.90
N LEU A 255 8.97 -5.56 1.56
CA LEU A 255 7.57 -5.80 1.95
C LEU A 255 6.67 -5.96 0.73
N PHE A 256 6.85 -5.13 -0.31
CA PHE A 256 6.09 -5.23 -1.56
C PHE A 256 6.52 -6.44 -2.39
N THR A 257 7.82 -6.75 -2.44
CA THR A 257 8.33 -7.97 -3.09
C THR A 257 7.77 -9.22 -2.43
N ARG A 258 7.72 -9.26 -1.09
CA ARG A 258 7.09 -10.35 -0.33
C ARG A 258 5.61 -10.49 -0.70
N LEU A 259 4.85 -9.40 -0.64
CA LEU A 259 3.44 -9.41 -1.02
C LEU A 259 3.24 -9.93 -2.45
N PHE A 260 4.05 -9.47 -3.39
CA PHE A 260 4.01 -9.92 -4.78
C PHE A 260 4.25 -11.43 -4.87
N ASN A 261 5.29 -11.94 -4.22
CA ASN A 261 5.66 -13.35 -4.26
C ASN A 261 4.60 -14.26 -3.61
N GLU A 262 4.05 -13.86 -2.46
CA GLU A 262 2.98 -14.59 -1.79
C GLU A 262 1.73 -14.67 -2.67
N ARG A 263 1.36 -13.54 -3.30
CA ARG A 263 0.20 -13.44 -4.18
C ARG A 263 0.38 -14.25 -5.47
N THR A 264 1.58 -14.26 -6.04
CA THR A 264 1.87 -14.82 -7.38
C THR A 264 2.59 -16.17 -7.33
N LYS A 265 2.57 -16.85 -6.17
CA LYS A 265 3.29 -18.11 -5.93
C LYS A 265 2.97 -19.19 -6.97
N ASN A 266 1.73 -19.23 -7.44
CA ASN A 266 1.24 -20.24 -8.39
C ASN A 266 1.12 -19.71 -9.83
N ASP A 267 1.55 -18.47 -10.08
CA ASP A 267 1.42 -17.81 -11.38
C ASP A 267 2.69 -18.02 -12.22
N THR A 268 2.48 -18.26 -13.51
CA THR A 268 3.55 -18.30 -14.52
C THR A 268 3.86 -16.92 -15.06
N ILE A 269 5.12 -16.70 -15.46
CA ILE A 269 5.53 -15.47 -16.14
C ILE A 269 5.01 -15.51 -17.58
N GLN A 270 4.30 -14.46 -18.00
CA GLN A 270 3.72 -14.32 -19.33
C GLN A 270 4.01 -12.92 -19.89
N LYS A 271 3.85 -12.70 -21.20
CA LYS A 271 3.97 -11.34 -21.77
C LYS A 271 2.76 -10.51 -21.34
N LEU A 272 2.97 -9.21 -21.10
CA LEU A 272 1.87 -8.32 -20.70
C LEU A 272 0.76 -8.29 -21.74
N ASN A 273 1.10 -8.29 -23.03
CA ASN A 273 0.13 -8.32 -24.13
C ASN A 273 -0.78 -9.56 -24.11
N ASP A 274 -0.27 -10.72 -23.64
CA ASP A 274 -1.04 -11.97 -23.59
C ASP A 274 -2.06 -11.97 -22.42
N MET A 275 -1.94 -11.04 -21.47
CA MET A 275 -2.82 -10.92 -20.32
C MET A 275 -3.97 -9.91 -20.52
N LEU A 276 -3.94 -9.15 -21.61
CA LEU A 276 -4.90 -8.09 -21.89
C LEU A 276 -6.07 -8.57 -22.77
N PRO A 277 -7.23 -7.91 -22.69
CA PRO A 277 -8.28 -8.11 -23.69
C PRO A 277 -7.82 -7.64 -25.09
N GLU A 278 -8.46 -8.14 -26.16
CA GLU A 278 -8.07 -7.91 -27.57
C GLU A 278 -7.90 -6.43 -27.98
N ASN A 279 -8.54 -5.49 -27.26
CA ASN A 279 -8.44 -4.04 -27.51
C ASN A 279 -7.73 -3.27 -26.37
N GLY A 280 -6.88 -3.96 -25.59
CA GLY A 280 -6.12 -3.37 -24.50
C GLY A 280 -4.95 -2.50 -24.96
N ARG A 281 -4.36 -1.77 -24.01
CA ARG A 281 -3.13 -1.00 -24.22
C ARG A 281 -2.01 -1.90 -24.75
N ILE A 282 -1.31 -1.49 -25.81
CA ILE A 282 -0.19 -2.27 -26.35
C ILE A 282 1.07 -2.00 -25.51
N TYR A 283 1.64 -3.05 -24.94
CA TYR A 283 2.94 -3.07 -24.25
C TYR A 283 4.05 -3.54 -25.19
N ASP A 284 5.32 -3.29 -24.83
CA ASP A 284 6.44 -3.83 -25.59
C ASP A 284 6.45 -5.37 -25.48
N ASN A 285 6.73 -6.07 -26.58
CA ASN A 285 6.73 -7.54 -26.64
C ASN A 285 7.75 -8.21 -25.69
N LYS A 286 8.68 -7.45 -25.12
CA LYS A 286 9.65 -7.89 -24.12
C LYS A 286 9.15 -7.71 -22.69
N GLU A 287 8.09 -6.96 -22.47
CA GLU A 287 7.53 -6.72 -21.13
C GLU A 287 6.80 -7.97 -20.66
N LYS A 288 7.22 -8.47 -19.49
CA LYS A 288 6.72 -9.68 -18.86
C LYS A 288 6.24 -9.39 -17.45
N GLY A 289 5.36 -10.24 -16.95
CA GLY A 289 4.81 -10.12 -15.62
C GLY A 289 4.05 -11.36 -15.21
N LYS A 290 3.41 -11.26 -14.05
CA LYS A 290 2.47 -12.25 -13.55
C LYS A 290 1.11 -11.58 -13.36
N ARG A 291 0.06 -12.16 -13.94
CA ARG A 291 -1.25 -11.50 -14.01
C ARG A 291 -1.86 -11.31 -12.62
N ASN A 292 -1.97 -12.42 -11.88
CA ASN A 292 -2.80 -12.59 -10.70
C ASN A 292 -4.12 -11.80 -10.70
N HIS A 293 -4.79 -11.76 -9.56
CA HIS A 293 -5.87 -10.84 -9.25
C HIS A 293 -5.30 -9.46 -8.89
N PHE A 294 -4.38 -8.91 -9.69
CA PHE A 294 -4.02 -7.49 -9.58
C PHE A 294 -5.11 -6.62 -10.24
N PRO A 295 -5.23 -5.33 -9.86
CA PRO A 295 -6.19 -4.42 -10.50
C PRO A 295 -6.03 -4.33 -12.02
N ASN A 296 -4.78 -4.28 -12.48
CA ASN A 296 -4.42 -4.40 -13.88
C ASN A 296 -3.05 -5.10 -14.04
N VAL A 297 -2.69 -5.44 -15.28
CA VAL A 297 -1.46 -6.19 -15.60
C VAL A 297 -0.17 -5.45 -15.26
N TYR A 298 -0.22 -4.12 -15.13
CA TYR A 298 0.96 -3.29 -14.88
C TYR A 298 1.49 -3.46 -13.46
N TYR A 299 0.62 -3.63 -12.46
CA TYR A 299 1.02 -4.02 -11.08
C TYR A 299 1.81 -5.33 -11.06
N GLY A 300 1.52 -6.22 -12.01
CA GLY A 300 2.12 -7.54 -12.19
C GLY A 300 3.48 -7.54 -12.91
N LYS A 301 3.95 -6.38 -13.37
CA LYS A 301 5.11 -6.26 -14.26
C LYS A 301 6.40 -6.59 -13.53
N LEU A 302 7.27 -7.35 -14.21
CA LEU A 302 8.58 -7.73 -13.74
C LEU A 302 9.67 -7.00 -14.54
N TYR A 303 10.65 -6.47 -13.82
CA TYR A 303 11.85 -5.88 -14.40
C TYR A 303 13.05 -6.79 -14.17
N LYS A 304 13.91 -6.91 -15.17
CA LYS A 304 15.20 -7.59 -14.99
C LYS A 304 16.23 -6.63 -14.45
N ARG A 305 16.66 -6.85 -13.20
CA ARG A 305 17.76 -6.12 -12.55
C ARG A 305 18.74 -7.12 -11.98
N GLY A 306 20.02 -7.01 -12.34
CA GLY A 306 21.05 -7.95 -11.85
C GLY A 306 20.79 -9.42 -12.20
N GLY A 307 19.98 -9.72 -13.22
CA GLY A 307 19.60 -11.08 -13.60
C GLY A 307 18.39 -11.64 -12.84
N LEU A 308 17.85 -10.91 -11.86
CA LEU A 308 16.65 -11.28 -11.10
C LEU A 308 15.43 -10.53 -11.63
N ASP A 309 14.27 -11.17 -11.53
CA ASP A 309 12.97 -10.56 -11.85
C ASP A 309 12.44 -9.84 -10.59
N GLU A 310 12.30 -8.51 -10.67
CA GLU A 310 11.88 -7.64 -9.57
C GLU A 310 10.51 -6.98 -9.85
N PRO A 311 9.54 -7.04 -8.91
CA PRO A 311 8.23 -6.41 -9.06
C PRO A 311 8.27 -4.93 -8.65
N LEU A 312 8.79 -4.08 -9.54
CA LEU A 312 8.98 -2.67 -9.24
C LEU A 312 7.69 -1.82 -9.34
N GLU A 313 6.65 -2.30 -10.02
CA GLU A 313 5.41 -1.51 -10.19
C GLU A 313 4.44 -1.60 -9.01
N LEU A 314 4.56 -2.63 -8.16
CA LEU A 314 3.54 -2.85 -7.12
C LEU A 314 3.52 -1.70 -6.10
N MET A 315 4.68 -1.26 -5.62
CA MET A 315 4.77 -0.14 -4.68
C MET A 315 4.38 1.18 -5.34
N THR A 316 4.88 1.44 -6.55
CA THR A 316 4.68 2.72 -7.24
C THR A 316 3.21 2.94 -7.59
N MET A 317 2.53 1.90 -8.08
CA MET A 317 1.11 1.96 -8.40
C MET A 317 0.23 2.10 -7.16
N ILE A 318 0.54 1.40 -6.07
CA ILE A 318 -0.19 1.56 -4.81
C ILE A 318 -0.06 3.00 -4.29
N PHE A 319 1.15 3.57 -4.30
CA PHE A 319 1.35 4.95 -3.84
C PHE A 319 0.74 5.99 -4.77
N GLU A 320 0.83 5.81 -6.10
CA GLU A 320 0.14 6.66 -7.07
C GLU A 320 -1.38 6.68 -6.82
N SER A 321 -1.98 5.51 -6.63
CA SER A 321 -3.43 5.38 -6.36
C SER A 321 -3.86 5.98 -5.03
N LEU A 322 -3.02 5.93 -4.00
CA LEU A 322 -3.35 6.45 -2.67
C LEU A 322 -3.07 7.95 -2.51
N LEU A 323 -2.03 8.48 -3.16
CA LEU A 323 -1.51 9.83 -2.93
C LEU A 323 -1.60 10.75 -4.16
N GLY A 324 -1.65 10.20 -5.38
CA GLY A 324 -1.55 10.95 -6.64
C GLY A 324 -2.79 11.76 -7.04
N GLY A 325 -3.91 11.56 -6.35
CA GLY A 325 -5.12 12.37 -6.47
C GLY A 325 -6.00 12.12 -7.69
N GLU A 326 -5.66 11.16 -8.55
CA GLU A 326 -6.54 10.68 -9.61
C GLU A 326 -7.58 9.69 -9.05
N SER A 327 -8.86 10.09 -9.01
CA SER A 327 -9.94 9.27 -8.43
C SER A 327 -10.07 7.88 -9.07
N TRP A 328 -9.88 7.80 -10.39
CA TRP A 328 -9.96 6.54 -11.14
C TRP A 328 -8.83 5.56 -10.75
N ARG A 329 -7.64 6.06 -10.38
CA ARG A 329 -6.53 5.23 -9.88
C ARG A 329 -6.84 4.61 -8.52
N TYR A 330 -7.45 5.40 -7.65
CA TYR A 330 -7.93 4.90 -6.37
C TYR A 330 -9.03 3.85 -6.55
N GLN A 331 -10.01 4.11 -7.43
CA GLN A 331 -11.09 3.17 -7.74
C GLN A 331 -10.56 1.85 -8.33
N GLU A 332 -9.58 1.93 -9.24
CA GLU A 332 -8.87 0.77 -9.76
C GLU A 332 -8.26 -0.05 -8.62
N LEU A 333 -7.52 0.59 -7.70
CA LEU A 333 -6.94 -0.08 -6.54
C LEU A 333 -8.01 -0.67 -5.61
N ASP A 334 -9.14 0.01 -5.38
CA ASP A 334 -10.22 -0.44 -4.50
C ASP A 334 -10.94 -1.70 -5.01
N THR A 335 -10.82 -2.04 -6.31
CA THR A 335 -11.25 -3.36 -6.84
C THR A 335 -10.49 -4.53 -6.22
N ARG A 336 -9.33 -4.25 -5.59
CA ARG A 336 -8.49 -5.15 -4.80
C ARG A 336 -8.12 -4.47 -3.50
N ARG A 337 -9.14 -4.26 -2.68
CA ARG A 337 -9.08 -3.48 -1.44
C ARG A 337 -8.00 -3.95 -0.46
N GLU A 338 -7.56 -5.20 -0.54
CA GLU A 338 -6.44 -5.70 0.26
C GLU A 338 -5.11 -4.99 -0.07
N LEU A 339 -4.88 -4.58 -1.33
CA LEU A 339 -3.71 -3.80 -1.73
C LEU A 339 -3.81 -2.34 -1.23
N LEU A 340 -5.03 -1.80 -1.21
CA LEU A 340 -5.33 -0.51 -0.58
C LEU A 340 -4.99 -0.54 0.90
N TYR A 341 -5.45 -1.56 1.62
CA TYR A 341 -5.14 -1.75 3.04
C TYR A 341 -3.64 -1.87 3.25
N PHE A 342 -2.95 -2.68 2.43
CA PHE A 342 -1.51 -2.82 2.52
C PHE A 342 -0.78 -1.48 2.41
N GLY A 343 -1.09 -0.69 1.36
CA GLY A 343 -0.48 0.62 1.16
C GLY A 343 -0.79 1.61 2.28
N LEU A 344 -2.05 1.64 2.75
CA LEU A 344 -2.47 2.52 3.85
C LEU A 344 -1.69 2.22 5.14
N ALA A 345 -1.56 0.95 5.51
CA ALA A 345 -0.79 0.56 6.70
C ALA A 345 0.67 1.02 6.62
N ILE A 346 1.30 0.80 5.47
CA ILE A 346 2.69 1.20 5.22
C ILE A 346 2.86 2.71 5.36
N LEU A 347 2.02 3.51 4.70
CA LEU A 347 2.07 4.97 4.77
C LEU A 347 1.87 5.51 6.19
N VAL A 348 1.06 4.83 6.99
CA VAL A 348 0.71 5.26 8.36
C VAL A 348 1.69 4.76 9.41
N ARG A 349 2.35 3.62 9.22
CA ARG A 349 3.15 2.95 10.28
C ARG A 349 4.63 2.80 9.97
N TRP A 350 5.04 2.85 8.71
CA TRP A 350 6.44 2.65 8.35
C TRP A 350 7.26 3.94 8.52
N HIS A 351 7.76 4.18 9.73
CA HIS A 351 8.52 5.38 10.09
C HIS A 351 9.99 5.12 10.49
N LYS A 352 10.56 4.03 9.96
CA LYS A 352 11.97 3.69 10.22
C LYS A 352 12.94 4.75 9.69
#